data_AF-A0A6J3I1X9-F1
#
_entry.id   AF-A0A6J3I1X9-F1
#
_cell.length_a   1.000
_cell.length_b   1.000
_cell.length_c   1.000
_cell.angle_alpha   90.00
_cell.angle_beta   90.00
_cell.angle_gamma   90.00
#
_symmetry.space_group_name_H-M   'P 1'
#
loop_
_entity.id
_entity.type
_entity.pdbx_description
1 polymer ?
#
loop_
_entity_poly.entity_id
_entity_poly.type
_entity_poly.pdbx_seq_one_letter_code
_entity_poly.pdbx_strand_id
1 'polypeptide(L)'
;MAVYRLCVTTGPYLKAGTLDNISVTLVGTCGESPKQRLDRMGRDLAPGSVQKYKVRCSAELGELLLLRVHKERYAFFRKDSWYCSRICVTEPDGTVSHFPCYQWIEGYCTVELRPGTARTVCQDSLPLLLDHRTRELRARQECYRWKIYAPGFPHIVDVSSFQEMESDKKFALTKTTTCVDQDDSSGNRYLPGFPMKIDIPSLLYMEPNIRYSATKTASLLFNAIPASLGMKLRGLLDRKGSWKKLDDMRNIFWCHKTFMTKYVTEHWREDHFFGYQYLNGVNPIMLHCISSLPSKLPVTNDMVAPLLGQSTCLQTELERGNIFLADYWILAEAPTHCLNDRPQYVAAPLCLLWLSPQGALVPLAIQLSQTPGPDSPIFLPTDSDWDWLLAKTWVRNSEFLVHENNTHFLCTHLLCEAFAMATLRQLPLCHPIYKLLLPHTRYTLQVNTIARATLLNPEGLVDQVTSIGRQGLLYLMSTGLAHFTYTNFCLPDSLRARGVLAIPNYYYRDDGLKIWAAIESFVSEIVGYYYPSDASVQQDSELQAWVGEIFAQAFLGRESSGCPRRVLSQLRLSPKPLLASAALYPSVL
;
A
#
# COMPACT_ATOMS: atom_id res chain seq x y z
N MET A 1 41.59 -20.80 -25.16
CA MET A 1 40.57 -21.16 -24.16
C MET A 1 40.37 -19.99 -23.22
N ALA A 2 39.21 -19.34 -23.29
CA ALA A 2 38.83 -18.28 -22.37
C ALA A 2 38.21 -18.89 -21.09
N VAL A 3 38.49 -18.31 -19.93
CA VAL A 3 37.94 -18.78 -18.64
C VAL A 3 37.21 -17.64 -17.95
N TYR A 4 35.89 -17.80 -17.84
CA TYR A 4 35.02 -16.89 -17.11
C TYR A 4 34.82 -17.40 -15.69
N ARG A 5 34.92 -16.53 -14.69
CA ARG A 5 34.75 -16.90 -13.27
C ARG A 5 33.42 -16.40 -12.76
N LEU A 6 32.59 -17.29 -12.25
CA LEU A 6 31.27 -16.93 -11.74
C LEU A 6 31.29 -16.84 -10.22
N CYS A 7 30.53 -15.90 -9.69
CA CYS A 7 30.24 -15.77 -8.28
C CYS A 7 28.71 -15.73 -8.10
N VAL A 8 28.13 -16.83 -7.62
CA VAL A 8 26.68 -16.99 -7.44
C VAL A 8 26.32 -16.72 -5.98
N THR A 9 25.37 -15.82 -5.75
CA THR A 9 24.90 -15.47 -4.41
C THR A 9 23.47 -15.97 -4.21
N THR A 10 23.26 -16.87 -3.26
CA THR A 10 21.94 -17.34 -2.84
C THR A 10 21.37 -16.41 -1.75
N GLY A 11 20.07 -16.14 -1.78
CA GLY A 11 19.42 -15.26 -0.81
C GLY A 11 19.50 -15.79 0.63
N PRO A 12 19.49 -14.91 1.65
CA PRO A 12 19.56 -15.32 3.05
C PRO A 12 18.21 -15.78 3.64
N TYR A 13 17.15 -15.88 2.83
CA TYR A 13 15.82 -16.26 3.32
C TYR A 13 15.77 -17.72 3.77
N LEU A 14 14.90 -18.01 4.74
CA LEU A 14 14.60 -19.38 5.11
C LEU A 14 14.09 -20.15 3.87
N LYS A 15 14.68 -21.33 3.61
CA LYS A 15 14.43 -22.17 2.41
C LYS A 15 14.83 -21.53 1.06
N ALA A 16 15.73 -20.54 1.05
CA ALA A 16 16.24 -19.96 -0.19
C ALA A 16 17.17 -20.86 -1.02
N GLY A 17 17.74 -21.90 -0.40
CA GLY A 17 18.71 -22.78 -1.06
C GLY A 17 18.08 -23.91 -1.87
N THR A 18 18.88 -24.56 -2.70
CA THR A 18 18.44 -25.61 -3.63
C THR A 18 19.39 -26.80 -3.63
N LEU A 19 18.83 -28.00 -3.82
CA LEU A 19 19.54 -29.24 -4.11
C LEU A 19 19.40 -29.65 -5.60
N ASP A 20 18.51 -29.00 -6.36
CA ASP A 20 18.41 -29.21 -7.79
C ASP A 20 19.68 -28.79 -8.56
N ASN A 21 19.84 -29.35 -9.76
CA ASN A 21 20.96 -29.03 -10.64
C ASN A 21 20.81 -27.61 -11.17
N ILE A 22 21.81 -26.76 -10.93
CA ILE A 22 21.91 -25.44 -11.56
C ILE A 22 23.01 -25.49 -12.62
N SER A 23 22.68 -25.08 -13.83
CA SER A 23 23.64 -24.89 -14.92
C SER A 23 23.51 -23.49 -15.49
N VAL A 24 24.57 -23.01 -16.14
CA VAL A 24 24.60 -21.68 -16.75
C VAL A 24 25.12 -21.71 -18.17
N THR A 25 24.64 -20.78 -18.98
CA THR A 25 25.17 -20.47 -20.31
C THR A 25 25.39 -18.96 -20.41
N LEU A 26 26.61 -18.56 -20.75
CA LEU A 26 26.97 -17.17 -21.03
C LEU A 26 26.70 -16.88 -22.49
N VAL A 27 26.00 -15.78 -22.77
CA VAL A 27 25.68 -15.34 -24.12
C VAL A 27 26.34 -13.98 -24.34
N GLY A 28 27.29 -13.91 -25.27
CA GLY A 28 27.97 -12.67 -25.63
C GLY A 28 27.84 -12.33 -27.12
N THR A 29 28.39 -11.19 -27.52
CA THR A 29 28.31 -10.70 -28.90
C THR A 29 29.01 -11.60 -29.93
N CYS A 30 30.00 -12.40 -29.51
CA CYS A 30 30.77 -13.29 -30.38
C CYS A 30 30.37 -14.76 -30.29
N GLY A 31 29.41 -15.12 -29.41
CA GLY A 31 28.93 -16.49 -29.29
C GLY A 31 28.41 -16.84 -27.89
N GLU A 32 28.16 -18.13 -27.67
CA GLU A 32 27.66 -18.65 -26.41
C GLU A 32 28.64 -19.66 -25.80
N SER A 33 28.69 -19.72 -24.47
CA SER A 33 29.43 -20.78 -23.77
C SER A 33 28.71 -22.13 -23.91
N PRO A 34 29.41 -23.26 -23.72
CA PRO A 34 28.71 -24.51 -23.41
C PRO A 34 27.90 -24.35 -22.12
N LYS A 35 26.82 -25.13 -21.99
CA LYS A 35 26.05 -25.23 -20.75
C LYS A 35 26.91 -25.85 -19.67
N GLN A 36 27.26 -25.06 -18.66
CA GLN A 36 28.15 -25.47 -17.56
C GLN A 36 27.33 -25.76 -16.31
N ARG A 37 27.37 -27.00 -15.83
CA ARG A 37 26.82 -27.34 -14.51
C ARG A 37 27.64 -26.66 -13.42
N LEU A 38 26.96 -26.00 -12.49
CA LEU A 38 27.53 -25.44 -11.29
C LEU A 38 27.52 -26.53 -10.22
N ASP A 39 28.70 -27.10 -9.96
CA ASP A 39 28.84 -28.22 -9.05
C ASP A 39 30.10 -28.02 -8.22
N ARG A 40 29.91 -27.90 -6.90
CA ARG A 40 30.98 -27.88 -5.91
C ARG A 40 30.68 -28.93 -4.83
N MET A 41 31.73 -29.59 -4.36
CA MET A 41 31.62 -30.60 -3.31
C MET A 41 31.02 -30.00 -2.02
N GLY A 42 29.91 -30.59 -1.52
CA GLY A 42 29.19 -30.14 -0.32
C GLY A 42 27.81 -29.53 -0.59
N ARG A 43 27.21 -28.82 0.38
CA ARG A 43 25.97 -28.03 0.17
C ARG A 43 26.33 -26.72 -0.53
N ASP A 44 26.29 -26.76 -1.86
CA ASP A 44 26.79 -25.66 -2.70
C ASP A 44 25.89 -24.40 -2.58
N LEU A 45 24.62 -24.51 -2.97
CA LEU A 45 23.66 -23.41 -3.05
C LEU A 45 22.77 -23.30 -1.80
N ALA A 46 23.39 -23.28 -0.61
CA ALA A 46 22.69 -23.09 0.66
C ALA A 46 22.20 -21.63 0.86
N PRO A 47 21.18 -21.37 1.70
CA PRO A 47 20.75 -20.01 2.04
C PRO A 47 21.92 -19.13 2.50
N GLY A 48 22.03 -17.93 1.92
CA GLY A 48 23.10 -16.97 2.21
C GLY A 48 24.49 -17.33 1.66
N SER A 49 24.62 -18.43 0.90
CA SER A 49 25.92 -18.84 0.37
C SER A 49 26.39 -17.94 -0.78
N VAL A 50 27.72 -17.82 -0.91
CA VAL A 50 28.40 -17.20 -2.05
C VAL A 50 29.39 -18.22 -2.60
N GLN A 51 29.13 -18.71 -3.80
CA GLN A 51 29.92 -19.79 -4.42
C GLN A 51 30.61 -19.33 -5.69
N LYS A 52 31.80 -19.88 -5.94
CA LYS A 52 32.64 -19.52 -7.08
C LYS A 52 32.80 -20.69 -8.04
N TYR A 53 32.61 -20.43 -9.34
CA TYR A 53 32.69 -21.43 -10.41
C TYR A 53 33.53 -20.93 -11.57
N LYS A 54 33.83 -21.84 -12.52
CA LYS A 54 34.54 -21.51 -13.75
C LYS A 54 33.74 -22.04 -14.94
N VAL A 55 33.54 -21.20 -15.94
CA VAL A 55 32.99 -21.57 -17.25
C VAL A 55 34.13 -21.46 -18.25
N ARG A 56 34.44 -22.58 -18.92
CA ARG A 56 35.52 -22.66 -19.92
C ARG A 56 34.92 -22.58 -21.31
N CYS A 57 35.41 -21.64 -22.12
CA CYS A 57 34.98 -21.42 -23.49
C CYS A 57 36.14 -21.69 -24.47
N SER A 58 35.81 -22.17 -25.66
CA SER A 58 36.79 -22.37 -26.74
C SER A 58 37.42 -21.04 -27.17
N ALA A 59 36.60 -19.99 -27.30
CA ALA A 59 36.97 -18.61 -27.63
C ALA A 59 36.37 -17.61 -26.62
N GLU A 60 36.79 -16.35 -26.73
CA GLU A 60 36.17 -15.23 -26.00
C GLU A 60 34.78 -14.92 -26.57
N LEU A 61 33.84 -14.56 -25.71
CA LEU A 61 32.43 -14.35 -26.05
C LEU A 61 32.10 -12.90 -26.43
N GLY A 62 33.08 -11.98 -26.38
CA GLY A 62 32.82 -10.54 -26.51
C GLY A 62 32.04 -9.99 -25.31
N GLU A 63 31.32 -8.89 -25.51
CA GLU A 63 30.49 -8.27 -24.47
C GLU A 63 29.37 -9.23 -24.06
N LEU A 64 29.24 -9.49 -22.77
CA LEU A 64 28.19 -10.37 -22.24
C LEU A 64 26.82 -9.69 -22.30
N LEU A 65 25.90 -10.31 -23.05
CA LEU A 65 24.55 -9.79 -23.31
C LEU A 65 23.50 -10.42 -22.39
N LEU A 66 23.58 -11.73 -22.18
CA LEU A 66 22.66 -12.50 -21.33
C LEU A 66 23.40 -13.57 -20.54
N LEU A 67 22.85 -13.93 -19.39
CA LEU A 67 23.22 -15.09 -18.60
C LEU A 67 21.98 -15.99 -18.49
N ARG A 68 22.01 -17.18 -19.09
CA ARG A 68 20.95 -18.16 -18.92
C ARG A 68 21.25 -19.03 -17.71
N VAL A 69 20.27 -19.13 -16.82
CA VAL A 69 20.31 -19.95 -15.60
C VAL A 69 19.29 -21.06 -15.75
N HIS A 70 19.77 -22.29 -15.82
CA HIS A 70 18.95 -23.49 -15.99
C HIS A 70 18.80 -24.19 -14.64
N LYS A 71 17.56 -24.35 -14.18
CA LYS A 71 17.23 -25.18 -13.02
C LYS A 71 16.63 -26.49 -13.50
N GLU A 72 17.24 -27.60 -13.13
CA GLU A 72 16.89 -28.94 -13.59
C GLU A 72 16.87 -29.92 -12.44
N ARG A 73 16.12 -31.01 -12.61
CA ARG A 73 15.98 -32.04 -11.59
C ARG A 73 17.33 -32.63 -11.20
N TYR A 74 17.59 -32.72 -9.90
CA TYR A 74 18.67 -33.56 -9.37
C TYR A 74 18.14 -34.94 -8.95
N ALA A 75 18.45 -35.96 -9.75
CA ALA A 75 18.10 -37.37 -9.49
C ALA A 75 16.62 -37.55 -9.09
N PHE A 76 16.35 -38.32 -8.04
CA PHE A 76 14.98 -38.60 -7.54
C PHE A 76 14.54 -37.68 -6.40
N PHE A 77 15.30 -36.64 -6.06
CA PHE A 77 14.95 -35.71 -4.99
C PHE A 77 13.68 -34.91 -5.32
N ARG A 78 12.99 -34.45 -4.26
CA ARG A 78 11.81 -33.60 -4.41
C ARG A 78 12.24 -32.24 -4.96
N LYS A 79 11.45 -31.74 -5.91
CA LYS A 79 11.55 -30.38 -6.45
C LYS A 79 11.56 -29.36 -5.32
N ASP A 80 12.50 -28.43 -5.36
CA ASP A 80 12.58 -27.29 -4.45
C ASP A 80 12.63 -25.95 -5.22
N SER A 81 12.49 -24.85 -4.50
CA SER A 81 12.59 -23.49 -5.03
C SER A 81 13.96 -22.92 -4.68
N TRP A 82 14.55 -22.09 -5.55
CA TRP A 82 15.83 -21.45 -5.30
C TRP A 82 15.70 -19.93 -5.35
N TYR A 83 16.10 -19.20 -4.31
CA TYR A 83 16.22 -17.74 -4.41
C TYR A 83 17.64 -17.35 -4.81
N CYS A 84 17.77 -16.87 -6.05
CA CYS A 84 19.04 -16.34 -6.56
C CYS A 84 19.07 -14.83 -6.36
N SER A 85 20.03 -14.31 -5.59
CA SER A 85 20.20 -12.86 -5.39
C SER A 85 20.87 -12.23 -6.61
N ARG A 86 22.06 -12.71 -6.97
CA ARG A 86 22.84 -12.18 -8.10
C ARG A 86 23.89 -13.18 -8.54
N ILE A 87 24.33 -13.02 -9.79
CA ILE A 87 25.48 -13.74 -10.34
C ILE A 87 26.46 -12.70 -10.90
N CYS A 88 27.72 -12.73 -10.45
CA CYS A 88 28.77 -11.91 -11.05
C CYS A 88 29.63 -12.77 -11.94
N VAL A 89 30.00 -12.27 -13.12
CA VAL A 89 30.89 -12.93 -14.07
C VAL A 89 32.14 -12.08 -14.22
N THR A 90 33.29 -12.62 -13.83
CA THR A 90 34.59 -12.03 -14.13
C THR A 90 35.09 -12.61 -15.45
N GLU A 91 35.30 -11.73 -16.42
CA GLU A 91 35.77 -12.01 -17.76
C GLU A 91 37.29 -12.27 -17.78
N PRO A 92 37.85 -12.84 -18.87
CA PRO A 92 39.28 -13.16 -18.94
C PRO A 92 40.20 -11.94 -18.78
N ASP A 93 39.75 -10.76 -19.20
CA ASP A 93 40.44 -9.48 -19.10
C ASP A 93 40.36 -8.86 -17.68
N GLY A 94 39.58 -9.46 -16.78
CA GLY A 94 39.34 -8.96 -15.42
C GLY A 94 38.08 -8.10 -15.26
N THR A 95 37.38 -7.76 -16.35
CA THR A 95 36.12 -7.02 -16.31
C THR A 95 35.06 -7.81 -15.52
N VAL A 96 34.26 -7.12 -14.70
CA VAL A 96 33.22 -7.75 -13.88
C VAL A 96 31.84 -7.31 -14.33
N SER A 97 31.11 -8.25 -14.91
CA SER A 97 29.71 -8.10 -15.32
C SER A 97 28.77 -8.61 -14.22
N HIS A 98 27.86 -7.76 -13.76
CA HIS A 98 26.89 -8.08 -12.70
C HIS A 98 25.54 -8.45 -13.29
N PHE A 99 24.97 -9.60 -12.91
CA PHE A 99 23.65 -10.05 -13.31
C PHE A 99 22.73 -10.11 -12.08
N PRO A 100 21.98 -9.03 -11.78
CA PRO A 100 21.00 -9.05 -10.71
C PRO A 100 19.86 -10.00 -11.04
N CYS A 101 19.45 -10.82 -10.06
CA CYS A 101 18.37 -11.78 -10.23
C CYS A 101 17.23 -11.44 -9.26
N TYR A 102 17.51 -11.45 -7.95
CA TYR A 102 16.59 -11.12 -6.86
C TYR A 102 15.19 -11.76 -6.99
N GLN A 103 15.15 -13.01 -7.44
CA GLN A 103 13.91 -13.75 -7.65
C GLN A 103 14.07 -15.22 -7.25
N TRP A 104 12.95 -15.81 -6.85
CA TRP A 104 12.74 -17.23 -6.77
C TRP A 104 12.66 -17.83 -8.17
N ILE A 105 13.47 -18.86 -8.38
CA ILE A 105 13.45 -19.72 -9.55
C ILE A 105 12.74 -21.01 -9.12
N GLU A 106 11.49 -21.15 -9.55
CA GLU A 106 10.66 -22.32 -9.31
C GLU A 106 10.45 -23.12 -10.59
N GLY A 107 10.23 -24.42 -10.45
CA GLY A 107 10.12 -25.27 -11.65
C GLY A 107 11.46 -25.76 -12.14
N TYR A 108 11.35 -26.55 -13.21
CA TYR A 108 12.47 -26.80 -14.09
C TYR A 108 12.29 -25.86 -15.27
N CYS A 109 13.16 -24.87 -15.35
CA CYS A 109 13.00 -23.74 -16.25
C CYS A 109 14.37 -23.14 -16.59
N THR A 110 14.36 -22.24 -17.58
CA THR A 110 15.50 -21.40 -17.92
C THR A 110 15.12 -19.96 -17.66
N VAL A 111 15.90 -19.27 -16.84
CA VAL A 111 15.78 -17.83 -16.60
C VAL A 111 16.89 -17.13 -17.34
N GLU A 112 16.54 -16.14 -18.16
CA GLU A 112 17.51 -15.28 -18.82
C GLU A 112 17.70 -14.01 -17.98
N LEU A 113 18.95 -13.68 -17.64
CA LEU A 113 19.30 -12.50 -16.88
C LEU A 113 20.11 -11.54 -17.75
N ARG A 114 19.81 -10.24 -17.64
CA ARG A 114 20.60 -9.18 -18.30
C ARG A 114 21.66 -8.62 -17.36
N PRO A 115 22.73 -8.00 -17.90
CA PRO A 115 23.63 -7.18 -17.11
C PRO A 115 22.88 -6.12 -16.28
N GLY A 116 23.46 -5.75 -15.15
CA GLY A 116 22.82 -4.90 -14.14
C GLY A 116 22.64 -3.45 -14.57
N THR A 117 23.39 -3.00 -15.57
CA THR A 117 23.24 -1.69 -16.21
C THR A 117 21.81 -1.53 -16.72
N ALA A 118 21.11 -0.51 -16.22
CA ALA A 118 19.74 -0.29 -16.64
C ALA A 118 19.67 0.22 -18.08
N ARG A 119 18.66 -0.22 -18.83
CA ARG A 119 18.46 0.14 -20.23
C ARG A 119 16.99 0.42 -20.50
N THR A 120 16.68 1.53 -21.15
CA THR A 120 15.36 1.77 -21.77
C THR A 120 15.26 0.99 -23.08
N VAL A 121 14.05 0.87 -23.64
CA VAL A 121 13.86 0.21 -24.94
C VAL A 121 14.65 0.89 -26.06
N CYS A 122 14.77 2.22 -26.02
CA CYS A 122 15.49 3.02 -27.02
C CYS A 122 17.01 2.80 -26.99
N GLN A 123 17.55 2.21 -25.92
CA GLN A 123 18.98 1.96 -25.77
C GLN A 123 19.40 0.56 -26.23
N ASP A 124 18.44 -0.33 -26.53
CA ASP A 124 18.73 -1.66 -27.05
C ASP A 124 18.66 -1.65 -28.58
N SER A 125 19.76 -2.00 -29.24
CA SER A 125 19.86 -2.11 -30.70
C SER A 125 19.91 -3.55 -31.22
N LEU A 126 20.31 -4.49 -30.38
CA LEU A 126 20.48 -5.89 -30.78
C LEU A 126 19.13 -6.62 -30.79
N PRO A 127 18.76 -7.32 -31.88
CA PRO A 127 17.49 -8.06 -31.96
C PRO A 127 17.27 -9.06 -30.82
N LEU A 128 18.34 -9.72 -30.36
CA LEU A 128 18.30 -10.64 -29.21
C LEU A 128 17.80 -9.98 -27.93
N LEU A 129 18.22 -8.74 -27.67
CA LEU A 129 17.87 -8.00 -26.46
C LEU A 129 16.43 -7.47 -26.52
N LEU A 130 16.01 -7.00 -27.70
CA LEU A 130 14.63 -6.55 -27.95
C LEU A 130 13.64 -7.72 -27.86
N ASP A 131 14.00 -8.88 -28.41
CA ASP A 131 13.20 -10.12 -28.29
C ASP A 131 13.10 -10.58 -26.84
N HIS A 132 14.21 -10.57 -26.10
CA HIS A 132 14.20 -10.87 -24.66
C HIS A 132 13.22 -9.96 -23.89
N ARG A 133 13.30 -8.63 -24.06
CA ARG A 133 12.37 -7.69 -23.41
C ARG A 133 10.91 -8.00 -23.74
N THR A 134 10.63 -8.26 -25.01
CA THR A 134 9.26 -8.51 -25.49
C THR A 134 8.69 -9.81 -24.90
N ARG A 135 9.48 -10.89 -24.87
CA ARG A 135 9.10 -12.17 -24.25
C ARG A 135 8.89 -12.01 -22.75
N GLU A 136 9.79 -11.29 -22.08
CA GLU A 136 9.70 -11.03 -20.64
C GLU A 136 8.42 -10.29 -20.27
N LEU A 137 8.11 -9.19 -20.97
CA LEU A 137 6.89 -8.41 -20.75
C LEU A 137 5.63 -9.23 -21.02
N ARG A 138 5.61 -10.02 -22.11
CA ARG A 138 4.48 -10.90 -22.42
C ARG A 138 4.23 -11.91 -21.30
N ALA A 139 5.27 -12.62 -20.85
CA ALA A 139 5.16 -13.58 -19.77
C ALA A 139 4.66 -12.93 -18.46
N ARG A 140 5.10 -11.70 -18.18
CA ARG A 140 4.64 -10.93 -17.02
C ARG A 140 3.18 -10.51 -17.14
N GLN A 141 2.73 -10.08 -18.30
CA GLN A 141 1.33 -9.71 -18.53
C GLN A 141 0.38 -10.92 -18.45
N GLU A 142 0.85 -12.11 -18.78
CA GLU A 142 0.12 -13.38 -18.62
C GLU A 142 0.07 -13.84 -17.15
N CYS A 143 1.17 -13.66 -16.42
CA CYS A 143 1.31 -14.02 -15.01
C CYS A 143 0.53 -13.09 -14.09
N TYR A 144 0.66 -11.77 -14.29
CA TYR A 144 0.03 -10.75 -13.46
C TYR A 144 -1.17 -10.17 -14.21
N ARG A 145 -2.38 -10.60 -13.86
CA ARG A 145 -3.62 -10.14 -14.50
C ARG A 145 -4.39 -9.20 -13.57
N TRP A 146 -5.14 -8.30 -14.19
CA TRP A 146 -6.04 -7.41 -13.48
C TRP A 146 -7.39 -8.06 -13.28
N LYS A 147 -8.03 -7.73 -12.15
CA LYS A 147 -9.38 -8.13 -11.81
C LYS A 147 -10.14 -6.96 -11.23
N ILE A 148 -11.45 -6.90 -11.51
CA ILE A 148 -12.36 -5.94 -10.91
C ILE A 148 -12.88 -6.55 -9.61
N TYR A 149 -12.54 -5.96 -8.47
CA TYR A 149 -13.04 -6.42 -7.17
C TYR A 149 -14.48 -5.96 -6.92
N ALA A 150 -14.77 -4.68 -7.17
CA ALA A 150 -16.08 -4.07 -7.03
C ALA A 150 -16.19 -2.83 -7.95
N PRO A 151 -17.41 -2.41 -8.34
CA PRO A 151 -17.60 -1.20 -9.12
C PRO A 151 -17.01 0.04 -8.44
N GLY A 152 -16.30 0.88 -9.19
CA GLY A 152 -15.69 2.11 -8.68
C GLY A 152 -14.42 1.92 -7.84
N PHE A 153 -13.90 0.70 -7.71
CA PHE A 153 -12.60 0.43 -7.07
C PHE A 153 -11.46 0.50 -8.07
N PRO A 154 -10.23 0.85 -7.64
CA PRO A 154 -9.04 0.53 -8.42
C PRO A 154 -9.03 -0.97 -8.72
N HIS A 155 -8.68 -1.35 -9.94
CA HIS A 155 -8.52 -2.76 -10.27
C HIS A 155 -7.37 -3.37 -9.45
N ILE A 156 -7.44 -4.66 -9.17
CA ILE A 156 -6.52 -5.37 -8.27
C ILE A 156 -5.84 -6.54 -8.99
N VAL A 157 -4.90 -7.21 -8.30
CA VAL A 157 -4.32 -8.45 -8.84
C VAL A 157 -5.35 -9.58 -8.87
N ASP A 158 -5.39 -10.32 -9.98
CA ASP A 158 -6.16 -11.56 -10.14
C ASP A 158 -5.39 -12.74 -9.54
N VAL A 159 -5.79 -13.17 -8.34
CA VAL A 159 -5.18 -14.30 -7.63
C VAL A 159 -6.26 -15.34 -7.33
N SER A 160 -6.08 -16.54 -7.87
CA SER A 160 -7.02 -17.67 -7.73
C SER A 160 -6.96 -18.41 -6.39
N SER A 161 -6.15 -17.92 -5.44
CA SER A 161 -5.66 -18.76 -4.35
C SER A 161 -6.41 -18.67 -3.04
N PHE A 162 -7.01 -17.52 -2.75
CA PHE A 162 -8.06 -17.47 -1.77
C PHE A 162 -9.32 -17.89 -2.51
N GLN A 163 -10.20 -18.64 -1.84
CA GLN A 163 -11.62 -18.42 -2.12
C GLN A 163 -11.91 -16.97 -1.72
N GLU A 164 -11.46 -16.00 -2.52
CA GLU A 164 -12.14 -14.72 -2.64
C GLU A 164 -13.55 -15.17 -3.03
N MET A 165 -14.45 -15.25 -2.05
CA MET A 165 -15.84 -15.62 -2.28
C MET A 165 -16.44 -14.50 -3.11
N GLU A 166 -16.20 -14.63 -4.41
CA GLU A 166 -16.69 -13.78 -5.47
C GLU A 166 -18.20 -13.96 -5.54
N SER A 167 -18.87 -12.81 -5.62
CA SER A 167 -20.29 -12.62 -5.85
C SER A 167 -21.24 -13.03 -4.73
N ASP A 168 -21.75 -11.97 -4.09
CA ASP A 168 -23.13 -11.87 -3.66
C ASP A 168 -24.08 -12.65 -4.58
N LYS A 169 -24.66 -13.74 -4.06
CA LYS A 169 -25.86 -14.39 -4.61
C LYS A 169 -27.11 -13.48 -4.52
N LYS A 170 -26.97 -12.16 -4.44
CA LYS A 170 -28.07 -11.19 -4.35
C LYS A 170 -28.43 -10.49 -5.66
N PHE A 171 -27.67 -10.72 -6.74
CA PHE A 171 -28.08 -10.29 -8.09
C PHE A 171 -28.59 -11.41 -9.01
N ALA A 172 -28.65 -12.67 -8.53
CA ALA A 172 -29.26 -13.78 -9.26
C ALA A 172 -30.64 -14.13 -8.68
N LEU A 173 -31.62 -13.27 -8.96
CA LEU A 173 -33.02 -13.55 -8.67
C LEU A 173 -33.57 -14.60 -9.68
N THR A 174 -33.22 -15.88 -9.51
CA THR A 174 -34.03 -17.07 -9.86
C THR A 174 -33.20 -18.35 -9.74
N LYS A 175 -33.28 -19.03 -8.59
CA LYS A 175 -33.55 -20.48 -8.48
C LYS A 175 -33.43 -20.90 -7.02
N THR A 176 -34.59 -21.17 -6.43
CA THR A 176 -34.80 -21.97 -5.23
C THR A 176 -34.17 -23.35 -5.38
N THR A 177 -33.20 -23.73 -4.54
CA THR A 177 -33.11 -25.08 -3.96
C THR A 177 -32.19 -25.11 -2.73
N THR A 178 -32.69 -25.75 -1.68
CA THR A 178 -32.06 -26.13 -0.41
C THR A 178 -30.94 -27.17 -0.55
N CYS A 179 -29.87 -27.08 0.26
CA CYS A 179 -29.08 -28.22 0.77
C CYS A 179 -28.10 -27.69 1.85
N VAL A 180 -28.35 -27.91 3.15
CA VAL A 180 -27.94 -29.06 3.99
C VAL A 180 -26.42 -29.18 4.19
N ASP A 181 -26.03 -29.01 5.44
CA ASP A 181 -24.68 -29.20 6.01
C ASP A 181 -24.07 -30.56 5.67
N GLN A 182 -22.77 -30.56 5.31
CA GLN A 182 -21.92 -31.75 5.39
C GLN A 182 -20.51 -31.41 5.91
N ASP A 183 -20.23 -31.97 7.09
CA ASP A 183 -18.96 -32.46 7.65
C ASP A 183 -17.66 -31.66 7.41
N ASP A 184 -17.28 -30.90 8.44
CA ASP A 184 -15.95 -30.34 8.65
C ASP A 184 -15.00 -31.39 9.27
N SER A 185 -14.49 -32.31 8.45
CA SER A 185 -13.47 -33.28 8.84
C SER A 185 -12.05 -32.82 8.49
N SER A 186 -11.70 -31.57 8.83
CA SER A 186 -10.34 -31.07 8.64
C SER A 186 -9.83 -30.34 9.89
N GLY A 187 -8.86 -30.96 10.58
CA GLY A 187 -8.32 -30.45 11.84
C GLY A 187 -7.92 -28.97 11.75
N ASN A 188 -8.42 -28.16 12.69
CA ASN A 188 -8.12 -26.75 12.96
C ASN A 188 -7.30 -26.03 11.86
N ARG A 189 -7.97 -25.65 10.76
CA ARG A 189 -7.40 -24.80 9.70
C ARG A 189 -7.30 -23.32 10.06
N TYR A 190 -7.88 -22.93 11.21
CA TYR A 190 -7.96 -21.55 11.68
C TYR A 190 -7.19 -21.35 12.98
N LEU A 191 -6.63 -20.16 13.16
CA LEU A 191 -5.96 -19.78 14.41
C LEU A 191 -6.98 -19.63 15.55
N PRO A 192 -6.90 -20.43 16.63
CA PRO A 192 -7.84 -20.36 17.75
C PRO A 192 -7.81 -18.97 18.42
N GLY A 193 -8.96 -18.31 18.51
CA GLY A 193 -9.08 -17.00 19.15
C GLY A 193 -8.56 -15.81 18.35
N PHE A 194 -8.25 -16.00 17.06
CA PHE A 194 -7.92 -14.92 16.14
C PHE A 194 -9.21 -14.31 15.55
N PRO A 195 -9.39 -12.98 15.51
CA PRO A 195 -10.63 -12.36 15.02
C PRO A 195 -10.79 -12.52 13.50
N MET A 196 -9.72 -12.85 12.79
CA MET A 196 -9.73 -13.16 11.36
C MET A 196 -9.62 -14.67 11.13
N LYS A 197 -10.38 -15.21 10.18
CA LYS A 197 -10.19 -16.58 9.70
C LYS A 197 -8.98 -16.63 8.77
N ILE A 198 -7.78 -16.87 9.29
CA ILE A 198 -6.56 -17.04 8.47
C ILE A 198 -6.31 -18.53 8.24
N ASP A 199 -6.44 -18.96 6.98
CA ASP A 199 -5.92 -20.25 6.51
C ASP A 199 -4.42 -20.09 6.20
N ILE A 200 -3.54 -20.63 7.05
CA ILE A 200 -2.09 -20.44 6.89
C ILE A 200 -1.56 -21.00 5.55
N PRO A 201 -2.02 -22.18 5.07
CA PRO A 201 -1.72 -22.65 3.72
C PRO A 201 -2.06 -21.64 2.62
N SER A 202 -3.20 -20.93 2.69
CA SER A 202 -3.62 -19.96 1.66
C SER A 202 -2.61 -18.81 1.47
N LEU A 203 -1.89 -18.43 2.54
CA LEU A 203 -0.81 -17.43 2.50
C LEU A 203 0.36 -17.81 1.57
N LEU A 204 0.46 -19.08 1.15
CA LEU A 204 1.57 -19.61 0.36
C LEU A 204 1.26 -19.72 -1.15
N TYR A 205 0.01 -19.49 -1.57
CA TYR A 205 -0.45 -19.76 -2.94
C TYR A 205 -0.34 -18.56 -3.91
N MET A 206 0.41 -17.52 -3.56
CA MET A 206 0.79 -16.47 -4.52
C MET A 206 2.09 -16.82 -5.23
N GLU A 207 2.30 -16.17 -6.39
CA GLU A 207 3.56 -16.29 -7.12
C GLU A 207 4.74 -15.93 -6.18
N PRO A 208 5.81 -16.73 -6.15
CA PRO A 208 6.89 -16.64 -5.18
C PRO A 208 7.58 -15.28 -5.05
N ASN A 209 7.65 -14.51 -6.12
CA ASN A 209 8.32 -13.22 -6.21
C ASN A 209 7.45 -12.07 -5.70
N ILE A 210 6.13 -12.27 -5.61
CA ILE A 210 5.20 -11.29 -5.04
C ILE A 210 4.66 -11.70 -3.65
N ARG A 211 4.86 -12.96 -3.24
CA ARG A 211 4.45 -13.47 -1.92
C ARG A 211 5.40 -13.05 -0.79
N TYR A 212 4.93 -13.19 0.44
CA TYR A 212 5.79 -13.04 1.61
C TYR A 212 6.88 -14.11 1.63
N SER A 213 8.09 -13.73 2.03
CA SER A 213 9.10 -14.72 2.38
C SER A 213 8.62 -15.56 3.58
N ALA A 214 9.16 -16.77 3.74
CA ALA A 214 8.87 -17.61 4.90
C ALA A 214 9.16 -16.86 6.22
N THR A 215 10.23 -16.07 6.25
CA THR A 215 10.58 -15.21 7.39
C THR A 215 9.54 -14.14 7.66
N LYS A 216 9.05 -13.43 6.63
CA LYS A 216 8.01 -12.40 6.79
C LYS A 216 6.68 -13.02 7.23
N THR A 217 6.32 -14.18 6.69
CA THR A 217 5.14 -14.95 7.09
C THR A 217 5.22 -15.35 8.57
N ALA A 218 6.35 -15.90 9.00
CA ALA A 218 6.57 -16.26 10.41
C ALA A 218 6.49 -15.02 11.33
N SER A 219 7.07 -13.89 10.91
CA SER A 219 7.00 -12.63 11.66
C SER A 219 5.57 -12.10 11.80
N LEU A 220 4.75 -12.16 10.74
CA LEU A 220 3.35 -11.76 10.79
C LEU A 220 2.60 -12.60 11.84
N LEU A 221 2.72 -13.93 11.76
CA LEU A 221 2.07 -14.86 12.68
C LEU A 221 2.54 -14.64 14.13
N PHE A 222 3.84 -14.45 14.33
CA PHE A 222 4.42 -14.25 15.66
C PHE A 222 3.97 -12.96 16.33
N ASN A 223 3.73 -11.89 15.56
CA ASN A 223 3.22 -10.63 16.11
C ASN A 223 1.71 -10.69 16.37
N ALA A 224 0.96 -11.31 15.47
CA ALA A 224 -0.50 -11.30 15.52
C ALA A 224 -1.08 -12.26 16.57
N ILE A 225 -0.53 -13.48 16.68
CA ILE A 225 -1.10 -14.54 17.54
C ILE A 225 -1.08 -14.17 19.03
N PRO A 226 0.05 -13.74 19.64
CA PRO A 226 0.08 -13.44 21.07
C PRO A 226 -0.85 -12.29 21.45
N ALA A 227 -0.93 -11.26 20.61
CA ALA A 227 -1.81 -10.12 20.78
C ALA A 227 -3.29 -10.56 20.85
N SER A 228 -3.72 -11.34 19.87
CA SER A 228 -5.09 -11.82 19.79
C SER A 228 -5.44 -12.81 20.89
N LEU A 229 -4.56 -13.76 21.18
CA LEU A 229 -4.76 -14.74 22.24
C LEU A 229 -4.88 -14.05 23.60
N GLY A 230 -4.07 -13.03 23.85
CA GLY A 230 -4.15 -12.21 25.06
C GLY A 230 -5.51 -11.50 25.22
N MET A 231 -6.10 -11.00 24.13
CA MET A 231 -7.44 -10.40 24.14
C MET A 231 -8.55 -11.45 24.31
N LYS A 232 -8.41 -12.61 23.66
CA LYS A 232 -9.35 -13.73 23.75
C LYS A 232 -9.42 -14.30 25.16
N LEU A 233 -8.27 -14.59 25.79
CA LEU A 233 -8.20 -15.13 27.15
C LEU A 233 -8.80 -14.19 28.21
N ARG A 234 -8.85 -12.89 27.94
CA ARG A 234 -9.51 -11.89 28.79
C ARG A 234 -11.01 -11.76 28.52
N GLY A 235 -11.55 -12.54 27.59
CA GLY A 235 -12.95 -12.46 27.16
C GLY A 235 -13.31 -11.17 26.41
N LEU A 236 -12.32 -10.37 25.99
CA LEU A 236 -12.60 -9.10 25.30
C LEU A 236 -13.19 -9.32 23.91
N LEU A 237 -12.71 -10.34 23.18
CA LEU A 237 -13.19 -10.67 21.84
C LEU A 237 -14.58 -11.33 21.83
N ASP A 238 -15.01 -11.91 22.95
CA ASP A 238 -16.32 -12.58 23.07
C ASP A 238 -17.41 -11.67 23.65
N ARG A 239 -17.05 -10.43 24.01
CA ARG A 239 -17.95 -9.56 24.73
C ARG A 239 -18.90 -8.81 23.78
N LYS A 240 -20.17 -9.19 23.80
CA LYS A 240 -21.23 -8.58 22.97
C LYS A 240 -21.94 -7.37 23.61
N GLY A 241 -21.55 -6.98 24.82
CA GLY A 241 -22.21 -5.93 25.62
C GLY A 241 -21.35 -4.68 25.86
N SER A 242 -22.01 -3.63 26.34
CA SER A 242 -21.39 -2.36 26.71
C SER A 242 -20.42 -2.50 27.89
N TRP A 243 -19.42 -1.62 27.93
CA TRP A 243 -18.62 -1.39 29.14
C TRP A 243 -19.52 -0.82 30.25
N LYS A 244 -19.31 -1.21 31.50
CA LYS A 244 -20.09 -0.69 32.64
C LYS A 244 -19.65 0.72 33.02
N LYS A 245 -18.36 1.01 32.88
CA LYS A 245 -17.75 2.32 33.13
C LYS A 245 -16.76 2.65 32.01
N LEU A 246 -16.56 3.94 31.73
CA LEU A 246 -15.55 4.40 30.77
C LEU A 246 -14.14 3.91 31.16
N ASP A 247 -13.80 3.96 32.45
CA ASP A 247 -12.50 3.51 32.95
C ASP A 247 -12.21 2.03 32.68
N ASP A 248 -13.24 1.19 32.53
CA ASP A 248 -13.06 -0.23 32.23
C ASP A 248 -12.42 -0.43 30.84
N MET A 249 -12.57 0.52 29.91
CA MET A 249 -11.97 0.47 28.57
C MET A 249 -10.43 0.44 28.64
N ARG A 250 -9.83 0.91 29.73
CA ARG A 250 -8.37 0.88 29.94
C ARG A 250 -7.81 -0.54 29.95
N ASN A 251 -8.64 -1.54 30.23
CA ASN A 251 -8.26 -2.95 30.22
C ASN A 251 -7.83 -3.45 28.83
N ILE A 252 -8.20 -2.75 27.74
CA ILE A 252 -7.75 -3.05 26.38
C ILE A 252 -6.22 -2.90 26.26
N PHE A 253 -5.65 -1.87 26.88
CA PHE A 253 -4.25 -1.49 26.68
C PHE A 253 -3.25 -2.34 27.48
N TRP A 254 -3.69 -3.38 28.19
CA TRP A 254 -2.80 -4.16 29.05
C TRP A 254 -1.72 -4.92 28.27
N CYS A 255 -2.06 -5.45 27.08
CA CYS A 255 -1.11 -6.21 26.26
C CYS A 255 -0.26 -5.31 25.36
N HIS A 256 -0.66 -4.05 25.12
CA HIS A 256 -0.03 -3.14 24.17
C HIS A 256 0.01 -1.71 24.72
N LYS A 257 0.66 -1.54 25.87
CA LYS A 257 0.83 -0.23 26.49
C LYS A 257 2.04 0.49 25.91
N THR A 258 1.79 1.58 25.21
CA THR A 258 2.82 2.52 24.73
C THR A 258 2.68 3.87 25.45
N PHE A 259 3.73 4.70 25.38
CA PHE A 259 3.66 6.08 25.83
C PHE A 259 2.45 6.83 25.21
N MET A 260 2.22 6.65 23.90
CA MET A 260 1.09 7.26 23.19
C MET A 260 -0.27 6.77 23.69
N THR A 261 -0.47 5.47 23.89
CA THR A 261 -1.75 4.96 24.42
C THR A 261 -2.07 5.51 25.82
N LYS A 262 -1.05 5.70 26.66
CA LYS A 262 -1.20 6.32 27.98
C LYS A 262 -1.58 7.79 27.85
N TYR A 263 -0.85 8.54 27.03
CA TYR A 263 -1.10 9.97 26.79
C TYR A 263 -2.54 10.19 26.26
N VAL A 264 -2.97 9.43 25.25
CA VAL A 264 -4.34 9.49 24.73
C VAL A 264 -5.36 9.22 25.83
N THR A 265 -5.15 8.18 26.65
CA THR A 265 -6.08 7.84 27.74
C THR A 265 -6.23 8.96 28.77
N GLU A 266 -5.17 9.75 28.99
CA GLU A 266 -5.14 10.85 29.94
C GLU A 266 -5.74 12.14 29.34
N HIS A 267 -5.57 12.39 28.04
CA HIS A 267 -5.86 13.67 27.40
C HIS A 267 -7.01 13.66 26.36
N TRP A 268 -7.66 12.52 26.09
CA TRP A 268 -8.68 12.41 25.03
C TRP A 268 -9.88 13.36 25.15
N ARG A 269 -10.17 13.87 26.36
CA ARG A 269 -11.27 14.82 26.61
C ARG A 269 -10.89 16.27 26.26
N GLU A 270 -9.60 16.59 26.14
CA GLU A 270 -9.10 17.96 26.00
C GLU A 270 -9.27 18.47 24.57
N ASP A 271 -9.77 19.70 24.41
CA ASP A 271 -9.98 20.34 23.11
C ASP A 271 -8.66 20.62 22.37
N HIS A 272 -7.62 20.97 23.12
CA HIS A 272 -6.27 21.11 22.57
C HIS A 272 -5.79 19.79 21.95
N PHE A 273 -5.95 18.67 22.63
CA PHE A 273 -5.52 17.37 22.11
C PHE A 273 -6.42 16.87 20.98
N PHE A 274 -7.72 17.18 21.01
CA PHE A 274 -8.63 16.93 19.90
C PHE A 274 -8.18 17.65 18.63
N GLY A 275 -7.88 18.96 18.72
CA GLY A 275 -7.39 19.74 17.59
C GLY A 275 -5.97 19.34 17.14
N TYR A 276 -5.08 19.01 18.08
CA TYR A 276 -3.72 18.53 17.80
C TYR A 276 -3.70 17.30 16.88
N GLN A 277 -4.65 16.37 17.06
CA GLN A 277 -4.73 15.16 16.24
C GLN A 277 -4.99 15.43 14.76
N TYR A 278 -5.57 16.58 14.38
CA TYR A 278 -5.72 16.95 12.99
C TYR A 278 -4.41 17.36 12.31
N LEU A 279 -3.41 17.74 13.09
CA LEU A 279 -2.08 18.11 12.60
C LEU A 279 -1.12 16.92 12.70
N ASN A 280 -1.18 16.18 13.80
CA ASN A 280 -0.13 15.23 14.19
C ASN A 280 -0.67 13.88 14.67
N GLY A 281 -1.97 13.62 14.48
CA GLY A 281 -2.61 12.35 14.78
C GLY A 281 -2.50 11.36 13.61
N VAL A 282 -3.38 10.37 13.62
CA VAL A 282 -3.36 9.27 12.64
C VAL A 282 -3.85 9.69 11.25
N ASN A 283 -4.71 10.71 11.15
CA ASN A 283 -5.30 11.18 9.88
C ASN A 283 -5.06 12.69 9.63
N PRO A 284 -3.81 13.13 9.50
CA PRO A 284 -3.46 14.55 9.50
C PRO A 284 -3.69 15.23 8.13
N ILE A 285 -4.79 14.90 7.43
CA ILE A 285 -5.05 15.38 6.07
C ILE A 285 -6.43 16.02 5.86
N MET A 286 -7.29 16.03 6.88
CA MET A 286 -8.68 16.47 6.73
C MET A 286 -8.88 17.99 6.73
N LEU A 287 -7.97 18.75 7.32
CA LEU A 287 -8.13 20.20 7.49
C LEU A 287 -8.02 20.96 6.18
N HIS A 288 -8.95 21.89 5.97
CA HIS A 288 -8.91 22.91 4.94
C HIS A 288 -9.05 24.30 5.60
N CYS A 289 -8.18 25.24 5.25
CA CYS A 289 -8.36 26.65 5.60
C CYS A 289 -9.55 27.21 4.79
N ILE A 290 -10.46 27.92 5.46
CA ILE A 290 -11.65 28.50 4.81
C ILE A 290 -11.67 30.01 4.98
N SER A 291 -12.08 30.71 3.93
CA SER A 291 -12.29 32.17 3.93
C SER A 291 -13.75 32.57 4.08
N SER A 292 -14.67 31.60 4.00
CA SER A 292 -16.10 31.79 4.21
C SER A 292 -16.72 30.49 4.74
N LEU A 293 -17.76 30.62 5.56
CA LEU A 293 -18.50 29.46 6.06
C LEU A 293 -19.34 28.84 4.94
N PRO A 294 -19.38 27.50 4.83
CA PRO A 294 -20.31 26.85 3.91
C PRO A 294 -21.75 27.06 4.40
N SER A 295 -22.71 27.22 3.49
CA SER A 295 -24.13 27.45 3.82
C SER A 295 -24.75 26.33 4.67
N LYS A 296 -24.20 25.13 4.57
CA LYS A 296 -24.57 23.96 5.39
C LYS A 296 -24.06 23.99 6.83
N LEU A 297 -23.27 25.00 7.21
CA LEU A 297 -22.76 25.21 8.57
C LEU A 297 -23.07 26.65 9.04
N PRO A 298 -24.32 26.92 9.49
CA PRO A 298 -24.77 28.26 9.86
C PRO A 298 -24.27 28.70 11.25
N VAL A 299 -22.96 28.61 11.49
CA VAL A 299 -22.31 29.14 12.70
C VAL A 299 -22.34 30.66 12.64
N THR A 300 -22.81 31.30 13.71
CA THR A 300 -22.83 32.76 13.83
C THR A 300 -21.66 33.25 14.67
N ASN A 301 -21.36 34.56 14.58
CA ASN A 301 -20.36 35.17 15.45
C ASN A 301 -20.74 35.02 16.93
N ASP A 302 -22.01 35.22 17.28
CA ASP A 302 -22.48 35.19 18.68
C ASP A 302 -22.28 33.82 19.32
N MET A 303 -22.40 32.74 18.54
CA MET A 303 -22.16 31.37 19.02
C MET A 303 -20.72 31.16 19.46
N VAL A 304 -19.74 31.71 18.74
CA VAL A 304 -18.30 31.46 18.97
C VAL A 304 -17.58 32.62 19.65
N ALA A 305 -18.23 33.78 19.81
CA ALA A 305 -17.66 34.95 20.47
C ALA A 305 -17.09 34.67 21.88
N PRO A 306 -17.73 33.83 22.74
CA PRO A 306 -17.16 33.49 24.03
C PRO A 306 -15.79 32.77 23.95
N LEU A 307 -15.53 32.05 22.85
CA LEU A 307 -14.30 31.29 22.63
C LEU A 307 -13.21 32.13 21.97
N LEU A 308 -13.60 33.00 21.03
CA LEU A 308 -12.69 33.91 20.34
C LEU A 308 -12.23 35.06 21.23
N GLY A 309 -13.03 35.43 22.23
CA GLY A 309 -12.79 36.56 23.12
C GLY A 309 -13.14 37.90 22.47
N GLN A 310 -12.84 38.99 23.18
CA GLN A 310 -13.26 40.35 22.78
C GLN A 310 -12.35 41.00 21.72
N SER A 311 -11.17 40.43 21.47
CA SER A 311 -10.15 41.03 20.59
C SER A 311 -10.34 40.72 19.10
N THR A 312 -11.26 39.80 18.76
CA THR A 312 -11.51 39.38 17.38
C THR A 312 -12.96 38.91 17.21
N CYS A 313 -13.34 38.59 15.98
CA CYS A 313 -14.64 38.04 15.64
C CYS A 313 -14.49 36.98 14.55
N LEU A 314 -15.52 36.16 14.32
CA LEU A 314 -15.45 35.04 13.38
C LEU A 314 -15.05 35.49 11.96
N GLN A 315 -15.63 36.60 11.50
CA GLN A 315 -15.32 37.16 10.18
C GLN A 315 -13.85 37.60 10.06
N THR A 316 -13.31 38.21 11.10
CA THR A 316 -11.90 38.64 11.12
C THR A 316 -10.96 37.43 11.09
N GLU A 317 -11.27 36.36 11.82
CA GLU A 317 -10.45 35.16 11.84
C GLU A 317 -10.52 34.36 10.53
N LEU A 318 -11.68 34.38 9.83
CA LEU A 318 -11.82 33.85 8.46
C LEU A 318 -10.92 34.61 7.47
N GLU A 319 -10.96 35.95 7.50
CA GLU A 319 -10.14 36.81 6.63
C GLU A 319 -8.64 36.64 6.89
N ARG A 320 -8.26 36.37 8.14
CA ARG A 320 -6.87 36.08 8.54
C ARG A 320 -6.41 34.67 8.16
N GLY A 321 -7.31 33.78 7.75
CA GLY A 321 -6.98 32.39 7.46
C GLY A 321 -6.69 31.55 8.70
N ASN A 322 -7.29 31.89 9.84
CA ASN A 322 -7.14 31.19 11.11
C ASN A 322 -8.27 30.18 11.38
N ILE A 323 -9.27 30.10 10.49
CA ILE A 323 -10.41 29.21 10.63
C ILE A 323 -10.27 28.04 9.64
N PHE A 324 -10.43 26.84 10.17
CA PHE A 324 -10.27 25.58 9.44
C PHE A 324 -11.53 24.73 9.55
N LEU A 325 -11.80 23.97 8.49
CA LEU A 325 -12.90 23.03 8.43
C LEU A 325 -12.39 21.62 8.18
N ALA A 326 -12.85 20.68 8.98
CA ALA A 326 -12.84 19.26 8.65
C ALA A 326 -14.27 18.82 8.32
N ASP A 327 -14.50 18.44 7.06
CA ASP A 327 -15.81 18.11 6.52
C ASP A 327 -15.88 16.63 6.13
N TYR A 328 -16.74 15.87 6.82
CA TYR A 328 -16.91 14.43 6.64
C TYR A 328 -18.12 14.11 5.75
N TRP A 329 -18.37 14.96 4.75
CA TRP A 329 -19.47 14.81 3.80
C TRP A 329 -19.57 13.42 3.16
N ILE A 330 -18.43 12.73 2.97
CA ILE A 330 -18.38 11.41 2.36
C ILE A 330 -19.15 10.35 3.17
N LEU A 331 -19.45 10.60 4.44
CA LEU A 331 -20.21 9.69 5.29
C LEU A 331 -21.73 9.93 5.23
N ALA A 332 -22.21 10.98 4.55
CA ALA A 332 -23.61 11.41 4.60
C ALA A 332 -24.59 10.35 4.09
N GLU A 333 -24.17 9.56 3.10
CA GLU A 333 -24.97 8.47 2.53
C GLU A 333 -24.31 7.11 2.77
N ALA A 334 -23.34 7.02 3.68
CA ALA A 334 -22.68 5.75 3.98
C ALA A 334 -23.70 4.79 4.62
N PRO A 335 -23.87 3.56 4.06
CA PRO A 335 -24.77 2.59 4.65
C PRO A 335 -24.24 2.14 6.01
N THR A 336 -25.16 1.88 6.94
CA THR A 336 -24.84 1.36 8.27
C THR A 336 -25.00 -0.15 8.33
N HIS A 337 -24.34 -0.76 9.30
CA HIS A 337 -24.34 -2.19 9.54
C HIS A 337 -24.98 -2.54 10.88
N CYS A 338 -25.30 -3.82 11.08
CA CYS A 338 -25.76 -4.34 12.37
C CYS A 338 -24.65 -5.13 13.04
N LEU A 339 -24.26 -4.73 14.25
CA LEU A 339 -23.29 -5.47 15.06
C LEU A 339 -24.01 -6.15 16.22
N ASN A 340 -23.85 -7.47 16.34
CA ASN A 340 -24.56 -8.28 17.35
C ASN A 340 -26.08 -8.01 17.36
N ASP A 341 -26.70 -8.04 16.17
CA ASP A 341 -28.13 -7.78 15.95
C ASP A 341 -28.60 -6.37 16.37
N ARG A 342 -27.67 -5.42 16.51
CA ARG A 342 -27.99 -4.03 16.86
C ARG A 342 -27.63 -3.08 15.70
N PRO A 343 -28.57 -2.24 15.26
CA PRO A 343 -28.27 -1.22 14.25
C PRO A 343 -27.17 -0.30 14.76
N GLN A 344 -26.18 -0.05 13.92
CA GLN A 344 -25.14 0.93 14.15
C GLN A 344 -25.47 2.24 13.45
N TYR A 345 -24.74 3.29 13.79
CA TYR A 345 -24.99 4.64 13.33
C TYR A 345 -23.68 5.29 12.88
N VAL A 346 -23.82 6.23 11.96
CA VAL A 346 -22.73 7.01 11.38
C VAL A 346 -23.18 8.47 11.36
N ALA A 347 -22.27 9.37 11.67
CA ALA A 347 -22.46 10.81 11.51
C ALA A 347 -21.64 11.29 10.31
N ALA A 348 -22.02 12.42 9.74
CA ALA A 348 -21.27 13.10 8.68
C ALA A 348 -20.95 14.54 9.13
N PRO A 349 -20.10 14.70 10.15
CA PRO A 349 -19.96 15.98 10.81
C PRO A 349 -19.25 17.05 9.98
N LEU A 350 -19.48 18.30 10.36
CA LEU A 350 -18.65 19.44 10.04
C LEU A 350 -18.03 19.96 11.33
N CYS A 351 -16.70 19.94 11.41
CA CYS A 351 -15.95 20.40 12.56
C CYS A 351 -15.21 21.70 12.20
N LEU A 352 -15.62 22.81 12.80
CA LEU A 352 -14.96 24.10 12.67
C LEU A 352 -13.87 24.23 13.73
N LEU A 353 -12.66 24.59 13.33
CA LEU A 353 -11.52 24.77 14.23
C LEU A 353 -10.90 26.16 14.04
N TRP A 354 -10.29 26.66 15.10
CA TRP A 354 -9.59 27.92 15.13
C TRP A 354 -8.14 27.72 15.55
N LEU A 355 -7.23 28.33 14.80
CA LEU A 355 -5.84 28.48 15.20
C LEU A 355 -5.74 29.69 16.13
N SER A 356 -5.62 29.42 17.43
CA SER A 356 -5.54 30.47 18.44
C SER A 356 -4.24 31.29 18.30
N PRO A 357 -4.19 32.51 18.85
CA PRO A 357 -2.97 33.33 18.89
C PRO A 357 -1.79 32.64 19.59
N GLN A 358 -2.04 31.63 20.42
CA GLN A 358 -1.02 30.81 21.10
C GLN A 358 -0.47 29.70 20.20
N GLY A 359 -0.94 29.57 18.96
CA GLY A 359 -0.52 28.55 18.00
C GLY A 359 -1.14 27.18 18.25
N ALA A 360 -2.24 27.12 19.01
CA ALA A 360 -3.00 25.89 19.25
C ALA A 360 -4.21 25.82 18.31
N LEU A 361 -4.39 24.69 17.64
CA LEU A 361 -5.61 24.42 16.89
C LEU A 361 -6.66 23.84 17.84
N VAL A 362 -7.80 24.51 17.97
CA VAL A 362 -8.88 24.11 18.89
C VAL A 362 -10.24 24.09 18.17
N PRO A 363 -11.13 23.15 18.50
CA PRO A 363 -12.49 23.11 17.95
C PRO A 363 -13.35 24.29 18.44
N LEU A 364 -14.07 24.95 17.53
CA LEU A 364 -15.03 26.01 17.82
C LEU A 364 -16.49 25.51 17.83
N ALA A 365 -16.84 24.68 16.85
CA ALA A 365 -18.21 24.24 16.64
C ALA A 365 -18.25 22.90 15.90
N ILE A 366 -19.23 22.06 16.24
CA ILE A 366 -19.46 20.77 15.58
C ILE A 366 -20.94 20.65 15.21
N GLN A 367 -21.23 20.46 13.93
CA GLN A 367 -22.54 19.99 13.47
C GLN A 367 -22.42 18.53 13.06
N LEU A 368 -23.27 17.63 13.55
CA LEU A 368 -23.13 16.18 13.30
C LEU A 368 -23.73 15.69 11.98
N SER A 369 -24.49 16.53 11.28
CA SER A 369 -25.09 16.24 9.98
C SER A 369 -24.66 17.26 8.93
N GLN A 370 -24.75 16.87 7.66
CA GLN A 370 -24.54 17.76 6.52
C GLN A 370 -25.70 18.71 6.26
N THR A 371 -26.88 18.44 6.82
CA THR A 371 -28.07 19.28 6.67
C THR A 371 -28.36 20.02 7.98
N PRO A 372 -28.30 21.36 8.00
CA PRO A 372 -28.62 22.12 9.20
C PRO A 372 -30.13 22.08 9.49
N GLY A 373 -30.49 22.23 10.76
CA GLY A 373 -31.89 22.26 11.19
C GLY A 373 -32.04 22.08 12.70
N PRO A 374 -33.26 22.18 13.23
CA PRO A 374 -33.51 22.01 14.67
C PRO A 374 -33.10 20.62 15.17
N ASP A 375 -33.16 19.59 14.32
CA ASP A 375 -32.76 18.21 14.65
C ASP A 375 -31.25 17.96 14.46
N SER A 376 -30.51 18.94 13.96
CA SER A 376 -29.05 18.89 13.82
C SER A 376 -28.42 20.12 14.48
N PRO A 377 -28.42 20.17 15.82
CA PRO A 377 -27.83 21.28 16.55
C PRO A 377 -26.34 21.43 16.24
N ILE A 378 -25.86 22.65 16.37
CA ILE A 378 -24.44 22.97 16.35
C ILE A 378 -23.96 22.97 17.80
N PHE A 379 -23.15 21.99 18.15
CA PHE A 379 -22.55 21.84 19.47
C PHE A 379 -21.35 22.76 19.61
N LEU A 380 -21.21 23.35 20.80
CA LEU A 380 -20.16 24.30 21.16
C LEU A 380 -19.40 23.80 22.41
N PRO A 381 -18.12 24.18 22.59
CA PRO A 381 -17.39 23.94 23.84
C PRO A 381 -18.05 24.55 25.08
N THR A 382 -18.97 25.50 24.92
CA THR A 382 -19.74 26.13 26.00
C THR A 382 -20.98 25.35 26.40
N ASP A 383 -21.34 24.29 25.67
CA ASP A 383 -22.44 23.40 26.02
C ASP A 383 -22.09 22.55 27.25
N SER A 384 -23.00 21.68 27.68
CA SER A 384 -22.71 20.76 28.78
C SER A 384 -21.52 19.85 28.47
N ASP A 385 -20.76 19.48 29.50
CA ASP A 385 -19.58 18.61 29.39
C ASP A 385 -19.84 17.35 28.53
N TRP A 386 -21.02 16.75 28.65
CA TRP A 386 -21.36 15.51 27.95
C TRP A 386 -21.85 15.75 26.52
N ASP A 387 -22.57 16.83 26.25
CA ASP A 387 -22.99 17.16 24.88
C ASP A 387 -21.76 17.44 24.01
N TRP A 388 -20.85 18.27 24.51
CA TRP A 388 -19.61 18.59 23.80
C TRP A 388 -18.70 17.38 23.61
N LEU A 389 -18.53 16.57 24.67
CA LEU A 389 -17.71 15.36 24.60
C LEU A 389 -18.30 14.33 23.63
N LEU A 390 -19.62 14.18 23.58
CA LEU A 390 -20.30 13.29 22.65
C LEU A 390 -20.15 13.76 21.20
N ALA A 391 -20.32 15.07 20.94
CA ALA A 391 -20.12 15.64 19.61
C ALA A 391 -18.68 15.39 19.09
N LYS A 392 -17.66 15.64 19.93
CA LYS A 392 -16.27 15.30 19.60
C LYS A 392 -16.07 13.81 19.36
N THR A 393 -16.71 12.95 20.14
CA THR A 393 -16.61 11.49 19.99
C THR A 393 -17.17 11.04 18.63
N TRP A 394 -18.28 11.62 18.16
CA TRP A 394 -18.82 11.37 16.83
C TRP A 394 -17.88 11.82 15.71
N VAL A 395 -17.20 12.96 15.89
CA VAL A 395 -16.15 13.38 14.95
C VAL A 395 -14.98 12.39 14.94
N ARG A 396 -14.53 11.89 16.11
CA ARG A 396 -13.47 10.87 16.16
C ARG A 396 -13.89 9.52 15.56
N ASN A 397 -15.18 9.15 15.65
CA ASN A 397 -15.71 7.98 14.94
C ASN A 397 -15.68 8.19 13.42
N SER A 398 -16.11 9.37 12.95
CA SER A 398 -16.09 9.74 11.53
C SER A 398 -14.67 9.75 10.97
N GLU A 399 -13.73 10.30 11.74
CA GLU A 399 -12.29 10.25 11.47
C GLU A 399 -11.78 8.83 11.30
N PHE A 400 -12.13 7.93 12.22
CA PHE A 400 -11.72 6.53 12.12
C PHE A 400 -12.23 5.88 10.83
N LEU A 401 -13.50 6.12 10.46
CA LEU A 401 -14.09 5.56 9.25
C LEU A 401 -13.40 6.10 7.97
N VAL A 402 -13.18 7.41 7.87
CA VAL A 402 -12.49 8.00 6.71
C VAL A 402 -11.02 7.62 6.67
N HIS A 403 -10.34 7.61 7.83
CA HIS A 403 -8.96 7.19 7.95
C HIS A 403 -8.74 5.77 7.41
N GLU A 404 -9.43 4.78 7.98
CA GLU A 404 -9.18 3.38 7.64
C GLU A 404 -9.55 3.07 6.18
N ASN A 405 -10.66 3.62 5.71
CA ASN A 405 -11.16 3.30 4.37
C ASN A 405 -10.46 4.13 3.29
N ASN A 406 -10.40 5.45 3.44
CA ASN A 406 -9.91 6.32 2.39
C ASN A 406 -8.42 6.62 2.54
N THR A 407 -8.00 7.21 3.66
CA THR A 407 -6.60 7.66 3.81
C THR A 407 -5.61 6.50 3.86
N HIS A 408 -5.98 5.42 4.54
CA HIS A 408 -5.16 4.23 4.70
C HIS A 408 -5.41 3.29 3.53
N PHE A 409 -6.50 2.55 3.51
CA PHE A 409 -6.62 1.42 2.58
C PHE A 409 -6.75 1.83 1.10
N LEU A 410 -7.57 2.82 0.74
CA LEU A 410 -7.64 3.28 -0.66
C LEU A 410 -6.30 3.90 -1.12
N CYS A 411 -5.81 4.88 -0.37
CA CYS A 411 -4.69 5.71 -0.82
C CYS A 411 -3.32 5.04 -0.69
N THR A 412 -3.09 4.18 0.31
CA THR A 412 -1.78 3.55 0.54
C THR A 412 -1.74 2.07 0.19
N HIS A 413 -2.88 1.36 0.16
CA HIS A 413 -2.92 -0.04 -0.22
C HIS A 413 -3.37 -0.24 -1.66
N LEU A 414 -4.61 0.12 -2.00
CA LEU A 414 -5.19 -0.22 -3.32
C LEU A 414 -4.51 0.51 -4.47
N LEU A 415 -4.28 1.81 -4.33
CA LEU A 415 -3.59 2.58 -5.36
C LEU A 415 -2.14 2.09 -5.51
N CYS A 416 -1.42 1.83 -4.42
CA CYS A 416 -0.06 1.26 -4.46
C CYS A 416 0.00 -0.15 -5.09
N GLU A 417 -1.01 -1.00 -4.86
CA GLU A 417 -1.14 -2.28 -5.57
C GLU A 417 -1.29 -2.08 -7.07
N ALA A 418 -2.08 -1.07 -7.49
CA ALA A 418 -2.22 -0.77 -8.90
C ALA A 418 -0.90 -0.27 -9.53
N PHE A 419 -0.14 0.59 -8.83
CA PHE A 419 1.22 0.98 -9.27
C PHE A 419 2.14 -0.24 -9.37
N ALA A 420 2.11 -1.14 -8.39
CA ALA A 420 2.92 -2.36 -8.38
C ALA A 420 2.58 -3.28 -9.56
N MET A 421 1.29 -3.49 -9.82
CA MET A 421 0.80 -4.28 -10.96
C MET A 421 1.25 -3.70 -12.29
N ALA A 422 1.08 -2.40 -12.51
CA ALA A 422 1.53 -1.74 -13.73
C ALA A 422 3.06 -1.85 -13.90
N THR A 423 3.83 -1.65 -12.83
CA THR A 423 5.30 -1.80 -12.85
C THR A 423 5.73 -3.22 -13.26
N LEU A 424 5.08 -4.25 -12.70
CA LEU A 424 5.37 -5.64 -13.04
C LEU A 424 4.98 -5.99 -14.48
N ARG A 425 3.92 -5.38 -15.02
CA ARG A 425 3.37 -5.73 -16.34
C ARG A 425 3.95 -4.93 -17.51
N GLN A 426 4.43 -3.72 -17.27
CA GLN A 426 4.83 -2.79 -18.33
C GLN A 426 6.32 -2.47 -18.36
N LEU A 427 7.07 -2.73 -17.28
CA LEU A 427 8.50 -2.41 -17.22
C LEU A 427 9.34 -3.70 -17.05
N PRO A 428 10.28 -4.00 -17.97
CA PRO A 428 11.14 -5.18 -17.84
C PRO A 428 12.17 -5.02 -16.71
N LEU A 429 12.75 -6.11 -16.20
CA LEU A 429 13.73 -6.13 -15.10
C LEU A 429 14.94 -5.21 -15.34
N CYS A 430 15.29 -4.99 -16.61
CA CYS A 430 16.40 -4.14 -17.01
C CYS A 430 16.04 -2.65 -17.08
N HIS A 431 14.76 -2.28 -17.03
CA HIS A 431 14.33 -0.90 -17.14
C HIS A 431 14.74 -0.06 -15.91
N PRO A 432 15.24 1.18 -16.07
CA PRO A 432 15.68 2.00 -14.95
C PRO A 432 14.56 2.26 -13.94
N ILE A 433 13.35 2.58 -14.41
CA ILE A 433 12.20 2.82 -13.54
C ILE A 433 11.75 1.54 -12.81
N TYR A 434 11.86 0.35 -13.42
CA TYR A 434 11.58 -0.90 -12.72
C TYR A 434 12.55 -1.11 -11.56
N LYS A 435 13.86 -0.93 -11.81
CA LYS A 435 14.88 -1.10 -10.77
C LYS A 435 14.71 -0.10 -9.62
N LEU A 436 14.28 1.12 -9.94
CA LEU A 436 13.97 2.15 -8.96
C LEU A 436 12.76 1.77 -8.10
N LEU A 437 11.68 1.30 -8.72
CA LEU A 437 10.40 1.05 -8.05
C LEU A 437 10.28 -0.30 -7.34
N LEU A 438 10.97 -1.34 -7.81
CA LEU A 438 10.78 -2.70 -7.28
C LEU A 438 10.94 -2.81 -5.75
N PRO A 439 11.92 -2.16 -5.08
CA PRO A 439 12.04 -2.24 -3.63
C PRO A 439 10.82 -1.69 -2.88
N HIS A 440 10.10 -0.77 -3.52
CA HIS A 440 9.00 0.00 -2.98
C HIS A 440 7.63 -0.69 -3.18
N THR A 441 7.55 -1.67 -4.08
CA THR A 441 6.34 -2.49 -4.31
C THR A 441 6.38 -3.83 -3.57
N ARG A 442 7.46 -4.08 -2.83
CA ARG A 442 7.70 -5.35 -2.15
C ARG A 442 6.59 -5.64 -1.16
N TYR A 443 5.99 -6.83 -1.30
CA TYR A 443 4.94 -7.36 -0.42
C TYR A 443 3.57 -6.68 -0.50
N THR A 444 3.39 -5.64 -1.32
CA THR A 444 2.11 -4.93 -1.48
C THR A 444 0.99 -5.85 -1.98
N LEU A 445 1.26 -6.65 -3.02
CA LEU A 445 0.23 -7.56 -3.57
C LEU A 445 -0.21 -8.61 -2.55
N GLN A 446 0.73 -9.18 -1.78
CA GLN A 446 0.42 -10.19 -0.78
C GLN A 446 -0.40 -9.61 0.38
N VAL A 447 -0.01 -8.46 0.94
CA VAL A 447 -0.73 -7.89 2.09
C VAL A 447 -2.16 -7.51 1.71
N ASN A 448 -2.35 -6.96 0.51
CA ASN A 448 -3.68 -6.60 0.03
C ASN A 448 -4.54 -7.83 -0.28
N THR A 449 -3.94 -8.90 -0.81
CA THR A 449 -4.66 -10.17 -1.03
C THR A 449 -5.11 -10.78 0.31
N ILE A 450 -4.25 -10.75 1.34
CA ILE A 450 -4.62 -11.17 2.70
C ILE A 450 -5.76 -10.30 3.23
N ALA A 451 -5.65 -8.98 3.12
CA ALA A 451 -6.69 -8.05 3.55
C ALA A 451 -8.04 -8.35 2.88
N ARG A 452 -8.05 -8.64 1.58
CA ARG A 452 -9.27 -9.05 0.87
C ARG A 452 -9.88 -10.33 1.43
N ALA A 453 -9.05 -11.31 1.76
CA ALA A 453 -9.51 -12.60 2.24
C ALA A 453 -9.94 -12.62 3.72
N THR A 454 -9.49 -11.67 4.53
CA THR A 454 -9.68 -11.71 5.99
C THR A 454 -10.38 -10.48 6.58
N LEU A 455 -10.26 -9.32 5.93
CA LEU A 455 -10.83 -8.05 6.39
C LEU A 455 -12.08 -7.70 5.57
N LEU A 456 -11.96 -7.72 4.25
CA LEU A 456 -12.99 -7.22 3.32
C LEU A 456 -13.95 -8.31 2.80
N ASN A 457 -13.65 -9.58 3.04
CA ASN A 457 -14.51 -10.70 2.64
C ASN A 457 -15.87 -10.61 3.36
N PRO A 458 -16.94 -11.24 2.83
CA PRO A 458 -18.20 -11.31 3.56
C PRO A 458 -17.98 -11.97 4.92
N GLU A 459 -18.59 -11.41 5.97
CA GLU A 459 -18.37 -11.83 7.37
C GLU A 459 -16.92 -11.69 7.86
N GLY A 460 -16.10 -10.94 7.11
CA GLY A 460 -14.73 -10.58 7.47
C GLY A 460 -14.70 -9.59 8.65
N LEU A 461 -13.50 -9.18 9.04
CA LEU A 461 -13.34 -8.33 10.23
C LEU A 461 -14.13 -7.02 10.15
N VAL A 462 -14.22 -6.40 8.97
CA VAL A 462 -14.92 -5.12 8.80
C VAL A 462 -16.41 -5.24 9.15
N ASP A 463 -17.08 -6.32 8.74
CA ASP A 463 -18.47 -6.61 9.11
C ASP A 463 -18.62 -6.84 10.62
N GLN A 464 -17.59 -7.33 11.30
CA GLN A 464 -17.67 -7.69 12.71
C GLN A 464 -17.43 -6.52 13.68
N VAL A 465 -16.78 -5.44 13.24
CA VAL A 465 -16.29 -4.39 14.17
C VAL A 465 -16.59 -2.95 13.77
N THR A 466 -17.09 -2.69 12.56
CA THR A 466 -17.32 -1.33 12.08
C THR A 466 -18.80 -1.00 11.96
N SER A 467 -19.17 0.27 12.17
CA SER A 467 -20.56 0.74 12.06
C SER A 467 -21.11 0.73 10.63
N ILE A 468 -20.22 0.65 9.64
CA ILE A 468 -20.55 0.68 8.21
C ILE A 468 -20.54 -0.70 7.55
N GLY A 469 -19.85 -1.67 8.16
CA GLY A 469 -19.62 -2.99 7.59
C GLY A 469 -18.98 -2.92 6.20
N ARG A 470 -19.00 -4.05 5.50
CA ARG A 470 -18.43 -4.20 4.16
C ARG A 470 -19.12 -3.29 3.15
N GLN A 471 -20.45 -3.16 3.20
CA GLN A 471 -21.18 -2.35 2.23
C GLN A 471 -20.77 -0.87 2.31
N GLY A 472 -20.60 -0.33 3.52
CA GLY A 472 -20.13 1.05 3.64
C GLY A 472 -18.65 1.20 3.35
N LEU A 473 -17.81 0.17 3.58
CA LEU A 473 -16.45 0.15 3.05
C LEU A 473 -16.46 0.25 1.52
N LEU A 474 -17.28 -0.56 0.83
CA LEU A 474 -17.38 -0.51 -0.64
C LEU A 474 -17.80 0.88 -1.12
N TYR A 475 -18.82 1.47 -0.49
CA TYR A 475 -19.27 2.82 -0.77
C TYR A 475 -18.16 3.86 -0.56
N LEU A 476 -17.48 3.85 0.58
CA LEU A 476 -16.43 4.82 0.90
C LEU A 476 -15.24 4.74 -0.05
N MET A 477 -14.87 3.54 -0.49
CA MET A 477 -13.80 3.35 -1.47
C MET A 477 -14.21 3.89 -2.84
N SER A 478 -15.40 3.55 -3.32
CA SER A 478 -15.87 4.00 -4.64
C SER A 478 -16.06 5.50 -4.69
N THR A 479 -16.70 6.07 -3.67
CA THR A 479 -16.93 7.52 -3.56
C THR A 479 -15.62 8.26 -3.32
N GLY A 480 -14.73 7.70 -2.50
CA GLY A 480 -13.39 8.23 -2.28
C GLY A 480 -12.60 8.33 -3.57
N LEU A 481 -12.53 7.23 -4.34
CA LEU A 481 -11.83 7.22 -5.62
C LEU A 481 -12.46 8.19 -6.61
N ALA A 482 -13.79 8.31 -6.63
CA ALA A 482 -14.51 9.22 -7.52
C ALA A 482 -14.27 10.71 -7.22
N HIS A 483 -13.72 11.06 -6.05
CA HIS A 483 -13.34 12.43 -5.69
C HIS A 483 -11.83 12.63 -5.53
N PHE A 484 -11.06 11.54 -5.55
CA PHE A 484 -9.62 11.58 -5.42
C PHE A 484 -8.96 12.20 -6.65
N THR A 485 -7.93 13.03 -6.47
CA THR A 485 -7.18 13.64 -7.56
C THR A 485 -5.69 13.43 -7.39
N TYR A 486 -4.94 13.57 -8.48
CA TYR A 486 -3.48 13.50 -8.47
C TYR A 486 -2.85 14.54 -7.53
N THR A 487 -3.49 15.71 -7.39
CA THR A 487 -3.10 16.74 -6.40
C THR A 487 -3.15 16.22 -4.97
N ASN A 488 -4.11 15.34 -4.62
CA ASN A 488 -4.18 14.76 -3.28
C ASN A 488 -2.98 13.86 -2.98
N PHE A 489 -2.42 13.19 -3.98
CA PHE A 489 -1.19 12.39 -3.88
C PHE A 489 0.08 13.24 -3.79
N CYS A 490 0.07 14.44 -4.39
CA CYS A 490 1.20 15.35 -4.35
C CYS A 490 1.26 16.09 -3.01
N LEU A 491 2.06 15.65 -2.04
CA LEU A 491 2.06 16.25 -0.69
C LEU A 491 2.17 17.78 -0.68
N PRO A 492 3.14 18.44 -1.35
CA PRO A 492 3.21 19.90 -1.38
C PRO A 492 1.98 20.57 -2.00
N ASP A 493 1.39 19.93 -3.03
CA ASP A 493 0.25 20.49 -3.74
C ASP A 493 -1.05 20.28 -2.95
N SER A 494 -1.21 19.13 -2.30
CA SER A 494 -2.27 18.84 -1.34
C SER A 494 -2.25 19.83 -0.17
N LEU A 495 -1.09 20.08 0.43
CA LEU A 495 -0.94 21.07 1.52
C LEU A 495 -1.31 22.48 1.06
N ARG A 496 -0.92 22.87 -0.16
CA ARG A 496 -1.26 24.16 -0.76
C ARG A 496 -2.75 24.28 -1.06
N ALA A 497 -3.34 23.25 -1.68
CA ALA A 497 -4.75 23.20 -2.03
C ALA A 497 -5.65 23.26 -0.77
N ARG A 498 -5.19 22.66 0.33
CA ARG A 498 -5.87 22.74 1.63
C ARG A 498 -5.62 24.06 2.39
N GLY A 499 -4.69 24.90 1.94
CA GLY A 499 -4.37 26.17 2.61
C GLY A 499 -3.70 26.02 3.98
N VAL A 500 -2.98 24.92 4.21
CA VAL A 500 -2.44 24.55 5.54
C VAL A 500 -0.92 24.70 5.67
N LEU A 501 -0.28 25.35 4.70
CA LEU A 501 1.18 25.53 4.68
C LEU A 501 1.73 26.40 5.82
N ALA A 502 0.92 27.30 6.38
CA ALA A 502 1.36 28.28 7.38
C ALA A 502 1.07 27.86 8.85
N ILE A 503 0.36 26.75 9.08
CA ILE A 503 -0.04 26.34 10.45
C ILE A 503 1.22 26.00 11.28
N PRO A 504 1.42 26.58 12.48
CA PRO A 504 2.53 26.20 13.34
C PRO A 504 2.36 24.77 13.88
N ASN A 505 3.46 24.13 14.26
CA ASN A 505 3.45 22.80 14.90
C ASN A 505 2.77 21.68 14.09
N TYR A 506 2.78 21.79 12.77
CA TYR A 506 2.24 20.76 11.86
C TYR A 506 3.36 19.81 11.42
N TYR A 507 3.74 18.88 12.29
CA TYR A 507 4.92 18.02 12.10
C TYR A 507 4.77 17.06 10.93
N TYR A 508 3.55 16.54 10.66
CA TYR A 508 3.28 15.77 9.45
C TYR A 508 3.67 16.52 8.18
N ARG A 509 3.31 17.81 8.09
CA ARG A 509 3.72 18.66 6.96
C ARG A 509 5.23 18.82 6.94
N ASP A 510 5.82 19.23 8.06
CA ASP A 510 7.24 19.61 8.10
C ASP A 510 8.16 18.44 7.76
N ASP A 511 7.89 17.26 8.32
CA ASP A 511 8.68 16.06 8.07
C ASP A 511 8.33 15.44 6.72
N GLY A 512 7.04 15.42 6.37
CA GLY A 512 6.58 14.95 5.07
C GLY A 512 7.22 15.74 3.91
N LEU A 513 7.33 17.07 4.00
CA LEU A 513 7.97 17.90 2.99
C LEU A 513 9.48 17.64 2.87
N LYS A 514 10.18 17.35 3.99
CA LYS A 514 11.60 16.97 3.96
C LYS A 514 11.80 15.62 3.26
N ILE A 515 11.00 14.63 3.65
CA ILE A 515 11.04 13.29 3.04
C ILE A 515 10.72 13.40 1.54
N TRP A 516 9.70 14.17 1.20
CA TRP A 516 9.30 14.43 -0.16
C TRP A 516 10.43 15.05 -0.99
N ALA A 517 11.09 16.09 -0.48
CA ALA A 517 12.21 16.73 -1.16
C ALA A 517 13.39 15.76 -1.36
N ALA A 518 13.67 14.90 -0.37
CA ALA A 518 14.71 13.88 -0.49
C ALA A 518 14.39 12.86 -1.59
N ILE A 519 13.14 12.37 -1.65
CA ILE A 519 12.71 11.44 -2.69
C ILE A 519 12.68 12.13 -4.06
N GLU A 520 12.18 13.36 -4.15
CA GLU A 520 12.17 14.16 -5.38
C GLU A 520 13.59 14.34 -5.94
N SER A 521 14.57 14.68 -5.09
CA SER A 521 15.98 14.81 -5.49
C SER A 521 16.52 13.48 -6.01
N PHE A 522 16.36 12.40 -5.24
CA PHE A 522 16.83 11.07 -5.62
C PHE A 522 16.24 10.60 -6.96
N VAL A 523 14.92 10.74 -7.13
CA VAL A 523 14.22 10.38 -8.36
C VAL A 523 14.69 11.24 -9.52
N SER A 524 14.81 12.56 -9.33
CA SER A 524 15.20 13.48 -10.39
C SER A 524 16.61 13.21 -10.91
N GLU A 525 17.55 12.87 -10.03
CA GLU A 525 18.91 12.49 -10.41
C GLU A 525 18.93 11.19 -11.22
N ILE A 526 18.17 10.17 -10.80
CA ILE A 526 18.07 8.90 -11.54
C ILE A 526 17.41 9.13 -12.90
N VAL A 527 16.31 9.87 -12.96
CA VAL A 527 15.62 10.20 -14.21
C VAL A 527 16.55 10.98 -15.14
N GLY A 528 17.23 12.01 -14.65
CA GLY A 528 18.17 12.81 -15.43
C GLY A 528 19.36 12.01 -15.97
N TYR A 529 19.79 10.97 -15.26
CA TYR A 529 20.86 10.07 -15.71
C TYR A 529 20.44 9.19 -16.90
N TYR A 530 19.22 8.62 -16.87
CA TYR A 530 18.76 7.67 -17.89
C TYR A 530 17.99 8.31 -19.05
N TYR A 531 17.36 9.45 -18.80
CA TYR A 531 16.60 10.21 -19.78
C TYR A 531 17.29 11.55 -19.95
N PRO A 532 18.13 11.78 -20.99
CA PRO A 532 18.83 13.06 -21.17
C PRO A 532 17.94 14.19 -21.72
N SER A 533 16.74 13.88 -22.21
CA SER A 533 15.81 14.88 -22.76
C SER A 533 14.35 14.46 -22.63
N ASP A 534 13.44 15.43 -22.74
CA ASP A 534 12.00 15.17 -22.83
C ASP A 534 11.63 14.23 -24.00
N ALA A 535 12.35 14.32 -25.11
CA ALA A 535 12.16 13.42 -26.24
C ALA A 535 12.46 11.96 -25.87
N SER A 536 13.52 11.71 -25.07
CA SER A 536 13.84 10.35 -24.61
C SER A 536 12.75 9.77 -23.71
N VAL A 537 12.05 10.61 -22.94
CA VAL A 537 10.89 10.21 -22.12
C VAL A 537 9.69 9.88 -23.00
N GLN A 538 9.40 10.71 -24.01
CA GLN A 538 8.27 10.53 -24.91
C GLN A 538 8.39 9.29 -25.81
N GLN A 539 9.62 8.95 -26.20
CA GLN A 539 9.93 7.81 -27.08
C GLN A 539 9.93 6.47 -26.35
N ASP A 540 10.00 6.47 -25.02
CA ASP A 540 9.99 5.25 -24.21
C ASP A 540 8.59 4.63 -24.15
N SER A 541 8.31 3.71 -25.07
CA SER A 541 7.00 3.08 -25.19
C SER A 541 6.60 2.24 -23.97
N GLU A 542 7.57 1.64 -23.27
CA GLU A 542 7.34 0.86 -22.04
C GLU A 542 6.89 1.80 -20.92
N LEU A 543 7.56 2.95 -20.76
CA LEU A 543 7.16 3.98 -19.81
C LEU A 543 5.77 4.56 -20.13
N GLN A 544 5.47 4.86 -21.39
CA GLN A 544 4.15 5.37 -21.77
C GLN A 544 3.04 4.35 -21.50
N ALA A 545 3.31 3.06 -21.75
CA ALA A 545 2.38 1.98 -21.44
C ALA A 545 2.15 1.84 -19.93
N TRP A 546 3.22 1.97 -19.12
CA TRP A 546 3.13 1.95 -17.66
C TRP A 546 2.22 3.05 -17.11
N VAL A 547 2.42 4.30 -17.52
CA VAL A 547 1.56 5.43 -17.10
C VAL A 547 0.12 5.25 -17.59
N GLY A 548 -0.05 4.83 -18.84
CA GLY A 548 -1.37 4.59 -19.42
C GLY A 548 -2.13 3.49 -18.69
N GLU A 549 -1.45 2.44 -18.25
CA GLU A 549 -2.06 1.35 -17.48
C GLU A 549 -2.45 1.81 -16.07
N ILE A 550 -1.64 2.61 -15.39
CA ILE A 550 -2.00 3.22 -14.10
C ILE A 550 -3.27 4.07 -14.25
N PHE A 551 -3.30 4.96 -15.24
CA PHE A 551 -4.47 5.81 -15.49
C PHE A 551 -5.74 4.97 -15.73
N ALA A 552 -5.63 3.93 -16.56
CA ALA A 552 -6.76 3.08 -16.92
C ALA A 552 -7.24 2.18 -15.76
N GLN A 553 -6.33 1.62 -14.97
CA GLN A 553 -6.64 0.56 -13.99
C GLN A 553 -6.76 1.11 -12.56
N ALA A 554 -5.92 2.09 -12.18
CA ALA A 554 -5.95 2.68 -10.83
C ALA A 554 -6.98 3.80 -10.73
N PHE A 555 -7.08 4.65 -11.77
CA PHE A 555 -7.98 5.81 -11.81
C PHE A 555 -9.17 5.62 -12.74
N LEU A 556 -9.38 4.40 -13.25
CA LEU A 556 -10.53 4.02 -14.09
C LEU A 556 -10.69 4.86 -15.35
N GLY A 557 -9.58 5.38 -15.89
CA GLY A 557 -9.58 6.26 -17.06
C GLY A 557 -10.25 7.62 -16.82
N ARG A 558 -10.40 8.02 -15.56
CA ARG A 558 -11.14 9.24 -15.20
C ARG A 558 -10.28 10.47 -15.36
N GLU A 559 -10.55 11.26 -16.39
CA GLU A 559 -9.86 12.54 -16.68
C GLU A 559 -9.94 13.53 -15.51
N SER A 560 -11.06 13.56 -14.78
CA SER A 560 -11.24 14.42 -13.60
C SER A 560 -10.32 14.07 -12.43
N SER A 561 -9.65 12.91 -12.45
CA SER A 561 -8.61 12.58 -11.48
C SER A 561 -7.36 13.45 -11.64
N GLY A 562 -7.14 14.06 -12.82
CA GLY A 562 -5.91 14.77 -13.14
C GLY A 562 -4.67 13.88 -13.22
N CYS A 563 -4.80 12.56 -13.12
CA CYS A 563 -3.70 11.63 -13.33
C CYS A 563 -3.28 11.64 -14.80
N PRO A 564 -1.98 11.75 -15.11
CA PRO A 564 -1.53 11.78 -16.51
C PRO A 564 -1.78 10.43 -17.20
N ARG A 565 -2.31 10.47 -18.42
CA ARG A 565 -2.38 9.30 -19.32
C ARG A 565 -1.03 9.02 -20.01
N ARG A 566 -0.21 10.05 -20.16
CA ARG A 566 1.13 10.02 -20.79
C ARG A 566 2.05 10.99 -20.08
N VAL A 567 3.35 10.71 -20.12
CA VAL A 567 4.38 11.59 -19.56
C VAL A 567 5.22 12.16 -20.70
N LEU A 568 5.25 13.49 -20.79
CA LEU A 568 5.83 14.20 -21.94
C LEU A 568 7.17 14.88 -21.64
N SER A 569 7.58 14.96 -20.38
CA SER A 569 8.82 15.63 -20.00
C SER A 569 9.47 14.97 -18.78
N GLN A 570 10.76 15.20 -18.60
CA GLN A 570 11.50 14.78 -17.40
C GLN A 570 10.85 15.36 -16.14
N LEU A 571 10.46 16.64 -16.14
CA LEU A 571 9.78 17.26 -15.00
C LEU A 571 8.46 16.55 -14.65
N ARG A 572 7.75 16.04 -15.66
CA ARG A 572 6.52 15.25 -15.51
C ARG A 572 6.75 13.75 -15.34
N LEU A 573 7.98 13.25 -15.51
CA LEU A 573 8.43 11.90 -15.13
C LEU A 573 9.03 11.85 -13.72
N SER A 574 9.59 12.98 -13.29
CA SER A 574 10.06 13.24 -11.93
C SER A 574 8.98 13.69 -10.93
N PRO A 575 7.64 13.58 -11.13
CA PRO A 575 6.73 14.10 -10.14
C PRO A 575 6.65 13.04 -9.05
N LYS A 576 7.25 13.40 -7.92
CA LYS A 576 6.45 13.70 -6.75
C LYS A 576 5.59 12.52 -6.23
N PRO A 577 4.52 11.98 -6.84
CA PRO A 577 3.89 10.73 -6.37
C PRO A 577 4.19 9.46 -7.20
N LEU A 578 4.34 9.51 -8.53
CA LEU A 578 4.45 8.30 -9.37
C LEU A 578 5.61 7.37 -8.97
N LEU A 579 6.65 7.94 -8.37
CA LEU A 579 7.83 7.24 -7.86
C LEU A 579 8.00 7.37 -6.33
N ALA A 580 7.43 8.38 -5.67
CA ALA A 580 7.57 8.60 -4.22
C ALA A 580 6.45 8.01 -3.36
N SER A 581 5.21 7.88 -3.87
CA SER A 581 4.12 7.26 -3.10
C SER A 581 4.29 5.75 -2.97
N ALA A 582 4.89 5.11 -3.98
CA ALA A 582 5.37 3.75 -3.85
C ALA A 582 6.46 3.65 -2.75
N ALA A 583 7.30 4.69 -2.61
CA ALA A 583 8.46 4.65 -1.73
C ALA A 583 8.16 4.82 -0.24
N LEU A 584 6.93 5.17 0.10
CA LEU A 584 6.48 5.33 1.47
C LEU A 584 5.50 4.20 1.81
N TYR A 585 5.85 3.44 2.85
CA TYR A 585 4.99 2.50 3.58
C TYR A 585 4.91 1.04 3.08
N PRO A 586 5.76 0.17 3.67
CA PRO A 586 5.39 -1.24 3.85
C PRO A 586 5.64 -1.75 5.29
N SER A 587 5.36 -0.95 6.34
CA SER A 587 5.74 -1.35 7.71
C SER A 587 4.76 -0.98 8.83
N VAL A 588 3.45 -0.95 8.59
CA VAL A 588 2.47 -1.02 9.69
C VAL A 588 1.26 -1.85 9.27
N LEU A 589 1.42 -3.18 9.33
CA LEU A 589 0.36 -4.15 9.62
C LEU A 589 0.99 -5.27 10.45
#